data_AF-A0A974H9B0-F1
#
_entry.id   AF-A0A974H9B0-F1
#
_cell.length_a   1.000
_cell.length_b   1.000
_cell.length_c   1.000
_cell.angle_alpha   90.00
_cell.angle_beta   90.00
_cell.angle_gamma   90.00
#
_symmetry.space_group_name_H-M   'P 1'
#
loop_
_entity.id
_entity.type
_entity.pdbx_description
1 polymer ?
#
loop_
_entity_poly.entity_id
_entity_poly.type
_entity_poly.pdbx_seq_one_letter_code
_entity_poly.pdbx_strand_id
1 'polypeptide(L)'
;VLILQAPPDVHEGDSLSLRCHSRTGYETRNTVFYKNNKIIESPVKLFSIPQISVESYTWTEGDHMSITCDTKLSPHRETTELQFVFYRNGHNVQGFSLSNQYGVPSAQLEDSGNYTCEVQTPTGSVRKRSNVMIVEIQGEQ
;
A
#
# COMPACT_ATOMS: atom_id res chain seq x y z
N VAL A 1 -11.11 33.26 -0.40
CA VAL A 1 -12.30 32.40 -0.63
C VAL A 1 -11.85 30.98 -0.43
N LEU A 2 -12.52 30.25 0.47
CA LEU A 2 -12.35 28.81 0.60
C LEU A 2 -13.22 28.16 -0.47
N ILE A 3 -12.62 27.49 -1.44
CA ILE A 3 -13.37 26.75 -2.46
C ILE A 3 -13.28 25.27 -2.10
N LEU A 4 -14.43 24.67 -1.79
CA LEU A 4 -14.56 23.23 -1.63
C LEU A 4 -14.84 22.63 -2.99
N GLN A 5 -13.99 21.70 -3.44
CA GLN A 5 -14.14 21.01 -4.71
C GLN A 5 -14.60 19.57 -4.46
N ALA A 6 -15.57 19.12 -5.26
CA ALA A 6 -16.02 17.74 -5.34
C ALA A 6 -15.97 17.26 -6.82
N PRO A 7 -15.94 15.94 -7.10
CA PRO A 7 -16.11 15.43 -8.45
C PRO A 7 -17.42 15.89 -9.09
N PRO A 8 -17.48 16.06 -10.44
CA PRO A 8 -18.66 16.59 -11.13
C PRO A 8 -19.88 15.67 -11.04
N ASP A 9 -19.68 14.36 -10.96
CA ASP A 9 -20.72 13.35 -10.78
C ASP A 9 -20.43 12.54 -9.51
N VAL A 10 -21.42 12.45 -8.62
CA VAL A 10 -21.30 11.76 -7.32
C VAL A 10 -22.54 10.91 -7.07
N HIS A 11 -22.33 9.62 -6.86
CA HIS A 11 -23.36 8.65 -6.49
C HIS A 11 -23.17 8.14 -5.05
N GLU A 12 -24.23 7.54 -4.50
CA GLU A 12 -24.17 6.94 -3.17
C GLU A 12 -23.17 5.77 -3.15
N GLY A 13 -22.19 5.82 -2.25
CA GLY A 13 -21.11 4.84 -2.14
C GLY A 13 -19.76 5.31 -2.71
N ASP A 14 -19.74 6.41 -3.47
CA ASP A 14 -18.50 6.92 -4.07
C ASP A 14 -17.54 7.51 -3.03
N SER A 15 -16.25 7.29 -3.25
CA SER A 15 -15.19 7.90 -2.44
C SER A 15 -14.98 9.36 -2.84
N LEU A 16 -15.22 10.27 -1.91
CA LEU A 16 -15.06 11.71 -2.12
C LEU A 16 -13.70 12.21 -1.63
N SER A 17 -13.04 13.04 -2.44
CA SER A 17 -11.85 13.78 -2.05
C SER A 17 -12.20 15.27 -1.94
N LEU A 18 -12.18 15.79 -0.71
CA LEU A 18 -12.42 17.22 -0.44
C LEU A 18 -11.09 17.98 -0.48
N ARG A 19 -11.01 19.04 -1.30
CA ARG A 19 -9.85 19.93 -1.35
C ARG A 19 -10.21 21.34 -0.91
N CYS A 20 -9.27 21.97 -0.22
CA CYS A 20 -9.33 23.34 0.24
C CYS A 20 -8.20 24.12 -0.45
N HIS A 21 -8.55 25.10 -1.28
CA HIS A 21 -7.58 25.98 -1.92
C HIS A 21 -7.50 27.33 -1.18
N SER A 22 -6.29 27.72 -0.77
CA SER A 22 -6.01 29.06 -0.25
C SER A 22 -5.73 30.04 -1.40
N ARG A 23 -5.83 31.34 -1.10
CA ARG A 23 -5.49 32.40 -2.05
C ARG A 23 -3.97 32.44 -2.24
N THR A 24 -3.51 32.70 -3.46
CA THR A 24 -2.08 32.93 -3.77
C THR A 24 -1.47 33.94 -2.79
N GLY A 25 -0.39 33.54 -2.11
CA GLY A 25 0.28 34.34 -1.07
C GLY A 25 -0.04 33.92 0.38
N TYR A 26 -1.01 33.02 0.60
CA TYR A 26 -1.33 32.49 1.92
C TYR A 26 -1.20 30.95 1.93
N GLU A 27 -0.34 30.40 2.79
CA GLU A 27 -0.31 28.96 3.07
C GLU A 27 -1.32 28.63 4.17
N THR A 28 -2.34 27.83 3.85
CA THR A 28 -3.19 27.19 4.86
C THR A 28 -2.49 25.94 5.39
N ARG A 29 -2.26 25.89 6.70
CA ARG A 29 -1.76 24.71 7.42
C ARG A 29 -2.87 24.14 8.29
N ASN A 30 -2.89 22.82 8.46
CA ASN A 30 -3.85 22.11 9.33
C ASN A 30 -5.33 22.30 8.97
N THR A 31 -5.71 22.08 7.71
CA THR A 31 -7.11 22.10 7.29
C THR A 31 -7.91 21.00 7.99
N VAL A 32 -9.03 21.36 8.62
CA VAL A 32 -9.98 20.43 9.22
C VAL A 32 -11.34 20.59 8.55
N PHE A 33 -11.94 19.49 8.10
CA PHE A 33 -13.25 19.47 7.46
C PHE A 33 -14.33 19.07 8.48
N TYR A 34 -15.51 19.68 8.38
CA TYR A 34 -16.65 19.40 9.27
C TYR A 34 -17.93 19.17 8.46
N LYS A 35 -18.77 18.24 8.90
CA LYS A 35 -20.16 18.04 8.44
C LYS A 35 -21.06 17.89 9.64
N ASN A 36 -22.11 18.70 9.76
CA ASN A 36 -23.06 18.67 10.88
C ASN A 36 -22.36 18.73 12.26
N ASN A 37 -21.38 19.63 12.40
CA ASN A 37 -20.54 19.79 13.59
C ASN A 37 -19.67 18.57 13.97
N LYS A 38 -19.64 17.52 13.12
CA LYS A 38 -18.75 16.38 13.25
C LYS A 38 -17.55 16.57 12.33
N ILE A 39 -16.34 16.33 12.85
CA ILE A 39 -15.13 16.34 12.03
C ILE A 39 -15.27 15.25 10.95
N ILE A 40 -15.12 15.64 9.68
CA ILE A 40 -14.85 14.70 8.60
C ILE A 40 -13.37 14.36 8.78
N GLU A 41 -13.11 13.18 9.33
CA GLU A 41 -11.75 12.68 9.45
C GLU A 41 -11.08 12.74 8.06
N SER A 42 -9.93 13.42 8.00
CA SER A 42 -8.97 13.34 6.88
C SER A 42 -8.87 11.89 6.39
N PRO A 43 -8.65 11.61 5.09
CA PRO A 43 -8.73 10.27 4.50
C PRO A 43 -8.22 9.24 5.48
N VAL A 44 -9.16 8.41 5.96
CA VAL A 44 -8.96 7.49 7.08
C VAL A 44 -7.63 6.80 6.87
N LYS A 45 -6.65 7.10 7.72
CA LYS A 45 -5.35 6.42 7.66
C LYS A 45 -5.58 5.00 8.17
N LEU A 46 -6.14 4.13 7.32
CA LEU A 46 -6.55 2.77 7.67
C LEU A 46 -5.34 1.92 8.05
N PHE A 47 -4.30 1.97 7.21
CA PHE A 47 -3.02 1.31 7.45
C PHE A 47 -1.85 2.19 6.98
N SER A 48 -0.64 1.91 7.47
CA SER A 48 0.59 2.57 7.01
C SER A 48 0.89 2.22 5.55
N ILE A 49 1.83 2.94 4.93
CA ILE A 49 2.39 2.47 3.66
C ILE A 49 3.09 1.12 3.97
N PRO A 50 2.87 0.07 3.16
CA PRO A 50 3.46 -1.23 3.44
C PRO A 50 4.98 -1.19 3.25
N GLN A 51 5.68 -2.00 4.04
CA GLN A 51 7.13 -2.17 3.99
C GLN A 51 7.42 -3.59 3.54
N ILE A 52 8.21 -3.71 2.48
CA ILE A 52 8.67 -5.00 1.98
C ILE A 52 9.99 -5.38 2.67
N SER A 53 10.11 -6.62 3.11
CA SER A 53 11.26 -7.15 3.85
C SER A 53 11.56 -8.59 3.43
N VAL A 54 12.79 -9.03 3.69
CA VAL A 54 13.29 -10.38 3.41
C VAL A 54 13.99 -10.93 4.65
N GLU A 55 13.98 -12.25 4.82
CA GLU A 55 14.64 -12.91 5.96
C GLU A 55 16.17 -12.91 5.83
N SER A 56 16.68 -13.01 4.59
CA SER A 56 18.10 -12.95 4.24
C SER A 56 18.30 -12.01 3.05
N TYR A 57 19.48 -11.40 2.96
CA TYR A 57 19.89 -10.58 1.81
C TYR A 57 20.84 -11.34 0.87
N THR A 58 21.26 -12.55 1.25
CA THR A 58 22.16 -13.39 0.48
C THR A 58 21.46 -14.72 0.21
N TRP A 59 21.09 -14.95 -1.05
CA TRP A 59 20.42 -16.15 -1.52
C TRP A 59 21.22 -16.79 -2.64
N THR A 60 21.33 -18.10 -2.62
CA THR A 60 21.88 -18.93 -3.70
C THR A 60 20.78 -19.72 -4.38
N GLU A 61 21.02 -20.16 -5.63
CA GLU A 61 20.11 -21.09 -6.29
C GLU A 61 19.81 -22.31 -5.41
N GLY A 62 18.56 -22.76 -5.44
CA GLY A 62 18.09 -23.85 -4.60
C GLY A 62 17.55 -23.44 -3.23
N ASP A 63 17.87 -22.23 -2.74
CA ASP A 63 17.40 -21.78 -1.43
C ASP A 63 15.88 -21.56 -1.38
N HIS A 64 15.30 -21.67 -0.17
CA HIS A 64 13.90 -21.35 0.10
C HIS A 64 13.74 -19.89 0.53
N MET A 65 13.29 -19.02 -0.39
CA MET A 65 13.13 -17.59 -0.13
C MET A 65 11.77 -17.26 0.46
N SER A 66 11.74 -16.26 1.35
CA SER A 66 10.51 -15.67 1.87
C SER A 66 10.59 -14.13 1.82
N ILE A 67 9.60 -13.51 1.20
CA ILE A 67 9.42 -12.06 1.10
C ILE A 67 8.16 -11.67 1.86
N THR A 68 8.29 -10.74 2.80
CA THR A 68 7.20 -10.28 3.66
C THR A 68 6.77 -8.87 3.29
N CYS A 69 5.47 -8.60 3.39
CA CYS A 69 4.85 -7.30 3.18
C CYS A 69 4.14 -6.84 4.46
N ASP A 70 4.79 -5.99 5.24
CA ASP A 70 4.29 -5.55 6.54
C ASP A 70 3.54 -4.23 6.44
N THR A 71 2.42 -4.10 7.16
CA THR A 71 1.75 -2.83 7.38
C THR A 71 1.10 -2.78 8.75
N LYS A 72 0.90 -1.58 9.28
CA LYS A 72 0.26 -1.36 10.57
C LYS A 72 -1.12 -0.76 10.36
N LEU A 73 -2.15 -1.48 10.78
CA LEU A 73 -3.50 -0.93 10.89
C LEU A 73 -3.53 0.19 11.92
N SER A 74 -4.44 1.14 11.72
CA SER A 74 -4.75 2.15 12.73
C SER A 74 -5.34 1.47 13.97
N PRO A 75 -5.04 1.96 15.19
CA PRO A 75 -5.62 1.41 16.42
C PRO A 75 -7.15 1.36 16.43
N HIS A 76 -7.81 2.23 15.65
CA HIS A 76 -9.27 2.27 15.55
C HIS A 76 -9.85 1.29 14.51
N ARG A 77 -8.98 0.50 13.85
CA ARG A 77 -9.30 -0.31 12.66
C ARG A 77 -8.65 -1.69 12.70
N GLU A 78 -8.30 -2.18 13.89
CA GLU A 78 -7.56 -3.44 14.10
C GLU A 78 -8.25 -4.68 13.52
N THR A 79 -9.58 -4.64 13.35
CA THR A 79 -10.37 -5.75 12.78
C THR A 79 -10.51 -5.69 11.26
N THR A 80 -9.91 -4.70 10.60
CA THR A 80 -10.02 -4.57 9.14
C THR A 80 -9.16 -5.63 8.47
N GLU A 81 -9.80 -6.53 7.72
CA GLU A 81 -9.09 -7.48 6.87
C GLU A 81 -8.37 -6.75 5.73
N LEU A 82 -7.15 -7.20 5.40
CA LEU A 82 -6.33 -6.65 4.33
C LEU A 82 -5.96 -7.76 3.35
N GLN A 83 -5.89 -7.39 2.07
CA GLN A 83 -5.43 -8.27 1.00
C GLN A 83 -4.09 -7.77 0.45
N PHE A 84 -3.21 -8.71 0.16
CA PHE A 84 -1.83 -8.49 -0.25
C PHE A 84 -1.58 -9.10 -1.61
N VAL A 85 -0.82 -8.41 -2.45
CA VAL A 85 -0.38 -8.87 -3.77
C VAL A 85 1.11 -8.56 -3.93
N PHE A 86 1.85 -9.43 -4.61
CA PHE A 86 3.29 -9.27 -4.86
C PHE A 86 3.59 -9.14 -6.34
N TYR A 87 4.56 -8.28 -6.65
CA TYR A 87 5.04 -8.06 -8.00
C TYR A 87 6.55 -8.22 -8.08
N ARG A 88 7.01 -8.88 -9.15
CA ARG A 88 8.42 -8.96 -9.57
C ARG A 88 8.57 -8.26 -10.92
N ASN A 89 9.43 -7.26 -11.01
CA ASN A 89 9.66 -6.46 -12.22
C ASN A 89 8.35 -5.88 -12.81
N GLY A 90 7.37 -5.57 -11.94
CA GLY A 90 6.05 -5.09 -12.32
C GLY A 90 5.03 -6.18 -12.68
N HIS A 91 5.43 -7.43 -12.82
CA HIS A 91 4.53 -8.56 -13.09
C HIS A 91 4.00 -9.16 -11.79
N ASN A 92 2.72 -9.52 -11.78
CA ASN A 92 2.09 -10.18 -10.63
C ASN A 92 2.66 -11.60 -10.47
N VAL A 93 3.26 -11.89 -9.32
CA VAL A 93 3.80 -13.22 -8.96
C VAL A 93 2.96 -13.92 -7.88
N GLN A 94 2.15 -13.16 -7.14
CA GLN A 94 1.15 -13.68 -6.22
C GLN A 94 -0.04 -12.72 -6.20
N GLY A 95 -1.22 -13.22 -6.59
CA GLY A 95 -2.48 -12.47 -6.61
C GLY A 95 -2.94 -12.01 -5.22
N PHE A 96 -3.99 -11.19 -5.19
CA PHE A 96 -4.57 -10.72 -3.93
C PHE A 96 -5.00 -11.90 -3.05
N SER A 97 -4.43 -11.96 -1.85
CA SER A 97 -4.72 -12.99 -0.84
C SER A 97 -4.58 -12.40 0.57
N LEU A 98 -4.94 -13.16 1.59
CA LEU A 98 -4.72 -12.77 2.99
C LEU A 98 -3.26 -12.98 3.45
N SER A 99 -2.44 -13.62 2.63
CA SER A 99 -1.04 -13.89 2.96
C SER A 99 -0.20 -12.64 2.77
N ASN A 100 0.42 -12.17 3.85
CA ASN A 100 1.41 -11.10 3.81
C ASN A 100 2.82 -11.60 3.41
N GLN A 101 2.93 -12.86 2.97
CA GLN A 101 4.19 -13.49 2.57
C GLN A 101 4.09 -14.08 1.17
N TYR A 102 5.18 -13.99 0.42
CA TYR A 102 5.42 -14.65 -0.86
C TYR A 102 6.68 -15.51 -0.76
N GLY A 103 6.54 -16.80 -1.00
CA GLY A 103 7.62 -17.77 -0.92
C GLY A 103 8.08 -18.25 -2.29
N VAL A 104 9.40 -18.45 -2.43
CA VAL A 104 10.01 -19.12 -3.59
C VAL A 104 10.70 -20.39 -3.06
N PRO A 105 10.10 -21.58 -3.24
CA PRO A 105 10.59 -22.78 -2.57
C PRO A 105 11.98 -23.25 -3.00
N SER A 106 12.39 -22.92 -4.23
CA SER A 106 13.70 -23.25 -4.79
C SER A 106 14.11 -22.11 -5.70
N ALA A 107 14.94 -21.22 -5.17
CA ALA A 107 15.40 -20.01 -5.83
C ALA A 107 16.09 -20.31 -7.15
N GLN A 108 15.77 -19.56 -8.20
CA GLN A 108 16.44 -19.59 -9.49
C GLN A 108 17.00 -18.20 -9.82
N LEU A 109 18.03 -18.11 -10.67
CA LEU A 109 18.56 -16.81 -11.11
C LEU A 109 17.47 -15.87 -11.68
N GLU A 110 16.45 -16.43 -12.36
CA GLU A 110 15.30 -15.69 -12.91
C GLU A 110 14.33 -15.11 -11.87
N ASP A 111 14.46 -15.53 -10.61
CA ASP A 111 13.72 -14.96 -9.49
C ASP A 111 14.37 -13.67 -8.98
N SER A 112 15.55 -13.29 -9.48
CA SER A 112 16.16 -11.99 -9.17
C SER A 112 15.33 -10.84 -9.77
N GLY A 113 15.34 -9.68 -9.09
CA GLY A 113 14.78 -8.46 -9.63
C GLY A 113 14.19 -7.50 -8.61
N ASN A 114 13.32 -6.64 -9.10
CA ASN A 114 12.69 -5.57 -8.34
C ASN A 114 11.34 -6.04 -7.79
N TYR A 115 11.28 -6.22 -6.47
CA TYR A 115 10.09 -6.64 -5.77
C TYR A 115 9.33 -5.45 -5.17
N THR A 116 8.00 -5.49 -5.29
CA THR A 116 7.08 -4.60 -4.57
C THR A 116 5.89 -5.39 -4.08
N CYS A 117 5.25 -4.91 -3.01
CA CYS A 117 3.94 -5.39 -2.59
C CYS A 117 2.91 -4.27 -2.59
N GLU A 118 1.65 -4.63 -2.77
CA GLU A 118 0.52 -3.72 -2.64
C GLU A 118 -0.52 -4.32 -1.69
N VAL A 119 -1.07 -3.46 -0.85
CA VAL A 119 -2.05 -3.83 0.17
C VAL A 119 -3.32 -3.05 -0.04
N GLN A 120 -4.46 -3.74 0.01
CA GLN A 120 -5.78 -3.14 -0.16
C GLN A 120 -6.80 -3.62 0.85
N THR A 121 -7.87 -2.84 1.03
CA THR A 121 -9.11 -3.33 1.63
C THR A 121 -9.83 -4.28 0.68
N PRO A 122 -10.72 -5.19 1.16
CA PRO A 122 -11.47 -6.10 0.29
C PRO A 122 -12.32 -5.40 -0.77
N THR A 123 -12.75 -4.17 -0.49
CA THR A 123 -13.50 -3.31 -1.43
C THR A 123 -12.61 -2.59 -2.45
N GLY A 124 -11.29 -2.63 -2.29
CA GLY A 124 -10.33 -1.87 -3.12
C GLY A 124 -10.31 -0.36 -2.89
N SER A 125 -11.13 0.15 -1.95
CA SER A 125 -11.29 1.61 -1.73
C SER A 125 -10.04 2.29 -1.19
N VAL A 126 -9.20 1.56 -0.45
CA VAL A 126 -7.89 2.04 0.00
C VAL A 126 -6.84 1.04 -0.43
N ARG A 127 -5.87 1.55 -1.19
CA ARG A 127 -4.77 0.80 -1.79
C ARG A 127 -3.46 1.55 -1.56
N LYS A 128 -2.42 0.86 -1.09
CA LYS A 128 -1.07 1.43 -0.93
C LYS A 128 -0.02 0.43 -1.36
N ARG A 129 1.05 0.93 -1.96
CA ARG A 129 2.16 0.14 -2.49
C ARG A 129 3.44 0.44 -1.74
N SER A 130 4.30 -0.56 -1.57
CA SER A 130 5.60 -0.43 -0.94
C SER A 130 6.58 0.33 -1.83
N ASN A 131 7.72 0.71 -1.26
CA ASN A 131 8.92 0.96 -2.05
C ASN A 131 9.43 -0.33 -2.71
N VAL A 132 10.36 -0.17 -3.65
CA VAL A 132 11.03 -1.29 -4.33
C VAL A 132 12.11 -1.88 -3.40
N MET A 133 12.18 -3.21 -3.36
CA MET A 133 13.30 -3.99 -2.82
C MET A 133 13.99 -4.73 -3.96
N ILE A 134 15.32 -4.64 -4.02
CA ILE A 134 16.12 -5.37 -5.00
C ILE A 134 16.52 -6.70 -4.35
N VAL A 135 16.24 -7.80 -5.04
CA VAL A 135 16.61 -9.14 -4.62
C VAL A 135 17.52 -9.74 -5.68
N GLU A 136 18.68 -10.23 -5.26
CA GLU A 136 19.66 -10.87 -6.12
C GLU A 136 19.93 -12.29 -5.61
N ILE A 137 19.84 -13.26 -6.51
CA ILE A 137 20.18 -14.66 -6.24
C ILE A 137 21.49 -14.95 -6.95
N GLN A 138 22.40 -15.62 -6.26
CA GLN A 138 23.69 -16.04 -6.79
C GLN A 138 23.57 -17.46 -7.34
N GLY A 139 24.26 -17.76 -8.45
CA GLY A 139 24.30 -19.14 -8.97
C GLY A 139 25.02 -20.08 -8.01
N GLU A 140 24.65 -21.36 -8.02
CA GLU A 140 25.44 -22.40 -7.34
C GLU A 140 26.87 -22.44 -7.93
N GLN A 141 27.87 -22.58 -7.07
CA GLN A 141 29.28 -22.76 -7.45
C GLN A 141 29.60 -24.23 -7.73
#